data_AF-A0A0S8H7X1-F1
#
_entry.id   AF-A0A0S8H7X1-F1
#
_cell.length_a   1.000
_cell.length_b   1.000
_cell.length_c   1.000
_cell.angle_alpha   90.00
_cell.angle_beta   90.00
_cell.angle_gamma   90.00
#
_symmetry.space_group_name_H-M   'P 1'
#
loop_
_entity.id
_entity.type
_entity.pdbx_description
1 polymer ?
#
loop_
_entity_poly.entity_id
_entity_poly.type
_entity_poly.pdbx_seq_one_letter_code
_entity_poly.pdbx_strand_id
1 'polypeptide(L)'
;MSLEDWRSSGWLSSHQSSAREVVELLALADRDLRDCQAAGLSADWKFNIAYNALLQAATAALAAGYRASRESHHYRVLQSLALTVGLDGSA
;
A
#
# COMPACT_ATOMS: atom_id res chain seq x y z
N MET A 1 8.31 -10.88 12.54
CA MET A 1 9.14 -10.92 11.32
C MET A 1 9.24 -9.51 10.79
N SER A 2 10.44 -9.06 10.43
CA SER A 2 10.73 -7.73 9.89
C SER A 2 10.55 -7.68 8.36
N LEU A 3 10.58 -6.47 7.77
CA LEU A 3 10.61 -6.31 6.30
C LEU A 3 11.87 -6.94 5.68
N GLU A 4 12.97 -7.01 6.42
CA GLU A 4 14.20 -7.64 5.97
C GLU A 4 14.09 -9.17 5.92
N ASP A 5 13.34 -9.77 6.86
CA ASP A 5 13.00 -11.20 6.80
C ASP A 5 12.17 -11.50 5.54
N TRP A 6 11.25 -10.60 5.18
CA TRP A 6 10.41 -10.75 4.01
C TRP A 6 11.19 -10.59 2.71
N ARG A 7 12.17 -9.67 2.67
CA ARG A 7 13.10 -9.53 1.54
C ARG A 7 13.93 -10.80 1.37
N SER A 8 14.51 -11.30 2.46
CA SER A 8 15.31 -12.54 2.46
C SER A 8 14.50 -13.76 2.00
N SER A 9 13.19 -13.77 2.28
CA SER A 9 12.26 -14.81 1.82
C SER A 9 11.78 -14.65 0.37
N GLY A 10 12.23 -13.61 -0.34
CA GLY A 10 11.84 -13.32 -1.73
C GLY A 10 10.44 -12.71 -1.88
N TRP A 11 9.77 -12.34 -0.79
CA TRP A 11 8.45 -11.71 -0.83
C TRP A 11 8.51 -10.22 -1.16
N LEU A 12 9.62 -9.58 -0.77
CA LEU A 12 9.94 -8.20 -1.10
C LEU A 12 11.24 -8.14 -1.89
N SER A 13 11.43 -7.05 -2.60
CA SER A 13 12.72 -6.66 -3.17
C SER A 13 13.06 -5.25 -2.73
N SER A 14 14.36 -4.94 -2.61
CA SER A 14 14.80 -3.58 -2.31
C SER A 14 14.30 -2.63 -3.40
N HIS A 15 13.83 -1.46 -2.97
CA HIS A 15 13.33 -0.42 -3.85
C HIS A 15 13.88 0.92 -3.40
N GLN A 16 14.46 1.66 -4.34
CA GLN A 16 14.84 3.05 -4.10
C GLN A 16 13.76 3.92 -4.71
N SER A 17 12.84 4.37 -3.86
CA SER A 17 11.79 5.28 -4.30
C SER A 17 12.28 6.72 -4.43
N SER A 18 11.50 7.54 -5.13
CA SER A 18 11.68 8.99 -5.18
C SER A 18 10.57 9.68 -4.40
N ALA A 19 10.84 10.89 -3.86
CA ALA A 19 9.80 11.71 -3.24
C ALA A 19 8.60 11.94 -4.18
N ARG A 20 8.86 12.04 -5.49
CA ARG A 20 7.83 12.16 -6.52
C ARG A 20 6.91 10.95 -6.58
N GLU A 21 7.46 9.73 -6.61
CA GLU A 21 6.68 8.49 -6.64
C GLU A 21 5.77 8.39 -5.41
N VAL A 22 6.30 8.67 -4.21
CA VAL A 22 5.52 8.67 -2.97
C VAL A 22 4.36 9.66 -3.04
N VAL A 23 4.61 10.89 -3.51
CA VAL A 23 3.57 11.92 -3.67
C VAL A 23 2.51 11.49 -4.68
N GLU A 24 2.91 10.89 -5.81
CA GLU A 24 1.99 10.42 -6.84
C GLU A 24 1.10 9.27 -6.32
N LEU A 25 1.66 8.33 -5.56
CA LEU A 25 0.89 7.25 -4.93
C LEU A 25 -0.12 7.77 -3.91
N LEU A 26 0.28 8.72 -3.07
CA LEU A 26 -0.62 9.35 -2.10
C LEU A 26 -1.71 10.17 -2.79
N ALA A 27 -1.39 10.88 -3.87
CA ALA A 27 -2.38 11.61 -4.66
C ALA A 27 -3.42 10.70 -5.31
N LEU A 28 -3.02 9.50 -5.74
CA LEU A 28 -3.95 8.47 -6.22
C LEU A 28 -4.88 7.99 -5.09
N ALA A 29 -4.33 7.74 -3.90
CA ALA A 29 -5.13 7.36 -2.74
C ALA A 29 -6.16 8.44 -2.38
N ASP A 30 -5.75 9.71 -2.35
CA ASP A 30 -6.64 10.86 -2.08
C ASP A 30 -7.73 11.02 -3.14
N ARG A 31 -7.41 10.77 -4.42
CA ARG A 31 -8.41 10.77 -5.49
C ARG A 31 -9.44 9.67 -5.27
N ASP A 32 -8.97 8.44 -5.06
CA ASP A 32 -9.85 7.29 -4.93
C ASP A 32 -10.74 7.39 -3.67
N LEU A 33 -10.25 7.95 -2.56
CA LEU A 33 -11.07 8.26 -1.39
C LEU A 33 -12.19 9.27 -1.67
N ARG A 34 -11.97 10.24 -2.56
CA ARG A 34 -13.00 11.19 -2.99
C ARG A 34 -13.99 10.52 -3.95
N ASP A 35 -13.49 9.78 -4.92
CA ASP A 35 -14.28 9.16 -5.97
C ASP A 35 -15.19 8.05 -5.41
N CYS A 36 -14.75 7.32 -4.38
CA CYS A 36 -15.57 6.29 -3.73
C CYS A 36 -16.82 6.87 -3.03
N GLN A 37 -16.90 8.19 -2.85
CA GLN A 37 -18.05 8.87 -2.27
C GLN A 37 -19.03 9.39 -3.32
N ALA A 38 -18.74 9.21 -4.62
CA ALA A 38 -19.58 9.73 -5.69
C ALA A 38 -21.02 9.18 -5.63
N ALA A 39 -21.98 10.06 -5.91
CA ALA A 39 -23.38 9.71 -5.98
C ALA A 39 -23.63 8.73 -7.16
N GLY A 40 -24.52 7.76 -6.95
CA GLY A 40 -24.88 6.76 -7.97
C GLY A 40 -23.97 5.52 -8.00
N LEU A 41 -22.87 5.47 -7.23
CA LEU A 41 -22.09 4.24 -7.09
C LEU A 41 -22.81 3.21 -6.22
N SER A 42 -22.78 1.93 -6.66
CA SER A 42 -23.18 0.80 -5.81
C SER A 42 -22.20 0.62 -4.66
N ALA A 43 -22.64 -0.06 -3.59
CA ALA A 43 -21.77 -0.35 -2.45
C ALA A 43 -20.49 -1.10 -2.85
N ASP A 44 -20.60 -2.03 -3.80
CA ASP A 44 -19.46 -2.80 -4.33
C ASP A 44 -18.43 -1.90 -5.00
N TRP A 45 -18.87 -0.92 -5.79
CA TRP A 45 -17.97 0.03 -6.43
C TRP A 45 -17.34 1.00 -5.43
N LYS A 46 -18.11 1.47 -4.43
CA LYS A 46 -17.55 2.29 -3.35
C LYS A 46 -16.45 1.53 -2.61
N PHE A 47 -16.70 0.27 -2.27
CA PHE A 47 -15.70 -0.58 -1.63
C PHE A 47 -14.47 -0.80 -2.52
N ASN A 48 -14.66 -1.13 -3.80
CA ASN A 48 -13.55 -1.39 -4.72
C ASN A 48 -12.61 -0.18 -4.84
N ILE A 49 -13.18 1.02 -5.00
CA ILE A 49 -12.39 2.26 -5.12
C ILE A 49 -11.70 2.58 -3.79
N ALA A 50 -12.40 2.49 -2.65
CA ALA A 50 -11.80 2.72 -1.33
C ALA A 50 -10.67 1.71 -1.03
N TYR A 51 -10.83 0.46 -1.44
CA TYR A 51 -9.79 -0.56 -1.35
C TYR A 51 -8.57 -0.21 -2.20
N ASN A 52 -8.76 0.30 -3.42
CA ASN A 52 -7.64 0.75 -4.24
C ASN A 52 -6.89 1.92 -3.56
N ALA A 53 -7.61 2.84 -2.93
CA ALA A 53 -6.99 3.92 -2.16
C ALA A 53 -6.07 3.39 -1.05
N LEU A 54 -6.56 2.42 -0.27
CA LEU A 54 -5.77 1.74 0.77
C LEU A 54 -4.53 1.07 0.17
N LEU A 55 -4.67 0.40 -0.97
CA LEU A 55 -3.57 -0.27 -1.64
C LEU A 55 -2.48 0.71 -2.11
N GLN A 56 -2.87 1.87 -2.65
CA GLN A 56 -1.91 2.91 -3.08
C GLN A 56 -1.19 3.51 -1.87
N ALA A 57 -1.91 3.82 -0.79
CA ALA A 57 -1.31 4.33 0.44
C ALA A 57 -0.32 3.32 1.06
N ALA A 58 -0.69 2.04 1.12
CA ALA A 58 0.18 0.98 1.60
C ALA A 58 1.42 0.78 0.72
N THR A 59 1.26 0.92 -0.60
CA THR A 59 2.38 0.88 -1.55
C THR A 59 3.34 2.04 -1.29
N ALA A 60 2.83 3.25 -1.06
CA ALA A 60 3.63 4.43 -0.74
C ALA A 60 4.46 4.23 0.54
N ALA A 61 3.85 3.67 1.59
CA ALA A 61 4.54 3.36 2.84
C ALA A 61 5.66 2.32 2.64
N LEU A 62 5.40 1.27 1.87
CA LEU A 62 6.38 0.22 1.58
C LEU A 62 7.56 0.72 0.71
N ALA A 63 7.27 1.65 -0.22
CA ALA A 63 8.24 2.21 -1.15
C ALA A 63 9.42 2.93 -0.48
N ALA A 64 9.34 3.25 0.82
CA ALA A 64 10.44 3.82 1.60
C ALA A 64 11.72 2.94 1.64
N GLY A 65 11.64 1.68 1.23
CA GLY A 65 12.83 0.85 1.02
C GLY A 65 12.59 -0.46 0.28
N TYR A 66 11.33 -0.82 0.02
CA TYR A 66 10.98 -2.11 -0.53
C TYR A 66 9.83 -2.00 -1.54
N ARG A 67 9.66 -3.05 -2.35
CA ARG A 67 8.46 -3.28 -3.16
C ARG A 67 8.07 -4.76 -3.07
N ALA A 68 6.77 -5.03 -3.09
CA ALA A 68 6.26 -6.40 -3.07
C ALA A 68 6.57 -7.13 -4.39
N SER A 69 6.80 -8.44 -4.29
CA SER A 69 6.86 -9.30 -5.47
C SER A 69 5.50 -9.41 -6.16
N ARG A 70 5.47 -9.93 -7.39
CA ARG A 70 4.21 -10.07 -8.16
C ARG A 70 3.27 -11.10 -7.54
N GLU A 71 3.81 -12.11 -6.87
CA GLU A 71 3.01 -13.15 -6.23
C GLU A 71 2.36 -12.60 -4.96
N SER A 72 1.03 -12.75 -4.85
CA SER A 72 0.28 -12.25 -3.69
C SER A 72 0.50 -10.75 -3.41
N HIS A 73 0.72 -9.95 -4.46
CA HIS A 73 1.12 -8.53 -4.38
C HIS A 73 0.27 -7.73 -3.38
N HIS A 74 -1.06 -7.74 -3.56
CA HIS A 74 -1.98 -6.98 -2.70
C HIS A 74 -1.89 -7.42 -1.23
N TYR A 75 -1.86 -8.74 -1.01
CA TYR A 75 -1.71 -9.30 0.34
C TYR A 75 -0.42 -8.81 1.00
N ARG A 76 0.71 -8.85 0.28
CA ARG A 76 2.01 -8.42 0.80
C ARG A 76 2.07 -6.93 1.07
N VAL A 77 1.57 -6.11 0.15
CA VAL A 77 1.49 -4.65 0.33
C VAL A 77 0.65 -4.31 1.55
N LEU A 78 -0.56 -4.88 1.67
CA LEU A 78 -1.46 -4.58 2.79
C LEU A 78 -0.93 -5.10 4.12
N GLN A 79 -0.40 -6.33 4.17
CA GLN A 79 0.18 -6.88 5.40
C GLN A 79 1.44 -6.11 5.84
N SER A 80 2.19 -5.53 4.90
CA SER A 80 3.37 -4.72 5.23
C SER A 80 3.03 -3.48 6.06
N LEU A 81 1.78 -3.00 6.02
CA LEU A 81 1.33 -1.87 6.84
C LEU A 81 1.61 -2.08 8.32
N ALA A 82 1.45 -3.31 8.82
CA ALA A 82 1.75 -3.62 10.21
C ALA A 82 3.16 -3.14 10.59
N LEU A 83 4.12 -3.32 9.69
CA LEU A 83 5.54 -3.02 9.87
C LEU A 83 5.93 -1.60 9.39
N THR A 84 5.21 -1.03 8.42
CA THR A 84 5.57 0.26 7.81
C THR A 84 4.93 1.47 8.50
N VAL A 85 3.78 1.27 9.17
CA VAL A 85 3.14 2.33 9.98
C VAL A 85 3.21 2.06 11.50
N GLY A 86 3.96 1.03 11.92
CA GLY A 86 4.25 0.75 13.33
C GLY A 86 3.06 0.25 14.15
N LEU A 87 2.17 -0.55 13.54
CA LEU A 87 0.99 -1.11 14.22
C LEU A 87 1.29 -2.42 14.97
N ASP A 88 2.51 -2.91 14.85
CA ASP A 88 3.06 -4.13 15.44
C ASP A 88 3.53 -3.96 16.89
N GLY A 89 3.14 -2.87 17.57
CA GLY A 89 3.18 -2.73 19.03
C GLY A 89 4.58 -2.71 19.65
N SER A 90 5.61 -2.53 18.84
CA SER A 90 7.02 -2.48 19.26
C SER A 90 7.51 -1.02 19.24
N ALA A 91 6.88 -0.17 20.05
CA ALA A 91 7.32 1.20 20.30
C ALA A 91 8.02 1.31 21.66
#